data_AF-A0A482XDZ9-F1
#
_entry.id   AF-A0A482XDZ9-F1
#
_cell.length_a   1.000
_cell.length_b   1.000
_cell.length_c   1.000
_cell.angle_alpha   90.00
_cell.angle_beta   90.00
_cell.angle_gamma   90.00
#
_symmetry.space_group_name_H-M   'P 1'
#
loop_
_entity.id
_entity.type
_entity.pdbx_description
1 polymer ?
#
loop_
_entity_poly.entity_id
_entity_poly.type
_entity_poly.pdbx_seq_one_letter_code
_entity_poly.pdbx_strand_id
1 'polypeptide(L)'
;MVSTKVLPTTSAAEKSALPDGKFRLVGWDVDATGQMVTDEICQLAAYTPQEDFSQYIMPYKDLTLFAQRRYMMYTKTIGRYRALKDKTNNKMLRTKSEISALVDFLMWLEKIKNQEPGCTGLILLCHDAIELAPLLLIQALKRYDLLDRFASIVKGFSNCYAFVKLKCESSVTSFTLKTLSKILLDKEDEQTHSARNRARIAYQLVQHLRAGLVEPSSGGGGGALVSDLGDLAQFTWTVGDKEATVAPRLEQLQRLMSLRPLFRSGVAAAAGVEEKSGGGGGTFRRPSMQERRRAVQLRSQLLDAMIDYEMLSKTWSEREPVLHS
;
A
#
# COMPACT_ATOMS: atom_id res chain seq x y z
N MET A 1 10.17 -17.29 17.59
CA MET A 1 9.25 -16.14 17.64
C MET A 1 9.98 -15.02 18.36
N VAL A 2 10.37 -13.96 17.66
CA VAL A 2 10.91 -12.75 18.30
C VAL A 2 10.02 -11.61 17.84
N SER A 3 9.29 -11.06 18.79
CA SER A 3 8.46 -9.87 18.63
C SER A 3 9.40 -8.68 18.41
N THR A 4 9.65 -8.34 17.15
CA THR A 4 10.19 -7.02 16.81
C THR A 4 9.09 -6.01 17.04
N LYS A 5 9.07 -5.41 18.24
CA LYS A 5 8.49 -4.09 18.46
C LYS A 5 9.26 -3.13 17.55
N VAL A 6 8.70 -2.88 16.37
CA VAL A 6 9.05 -1.70 15.57
C VAL A 6 8.48 -0.52 16.35
N LEU A 7 9.33 0.15 17.12
CA LEU A 7 9.04 1.48 17.65
C LEU A 7 9.05 2.44 16.46
N PRO A 8 8.00 3.24 16.24
CA PRO A 8 7.99 4.24 15.20
C PRO A 8 8.80 5.46 15.69
N THR A 9 10.07 5.55 15.30
CA THR A 9 10.82 6.80 15.37
C THR A 9 10.73 7.51 14.02
N THR A 10 9.72 8.35 13.90
CA THR A 10 9.74 9.58 13.08
C THR A 10 8.64 10.48 13.65
N SER A 11 9.03 11.69 14.06
CA SER A 11 8.17 12.87 14.34
C SER A 11 6.71 12.62 13.98
N ALA A 12 5.84 12.48 14.98
CA ALA A 12 4.40 12.42 14.76
C ALA A 12 3.99 13.66 13.97
N ALA A 13 3.81 13.51 12.65
CA ALA A 13 3.33 14.58 11.81
C ALA A 13 2.05 15.09 12.45
N GLU A 14 2.02 16.39 12.77
CA GLU A 14 0.84 17.01 13.36
C GLU A 14 -0.32 16.78 12.40
N LYS A 15 -1.26 15.96 12.85
CA LYS A 15 -2.39 15.54 12.07
C LYS A 15 -3.33 16.72 11.90
N SER A 16 -3.62 17.08 10.64
CA SER A 16 -4.58 18.16 10.40
C SER A 16 -6.00 17.73 10.78
N ALA A 17 -6.76 18.69 11.32
CA ALA A 17 -8.16 18.46 11.64
C ALA A 17 -8.97 18.23 10.36
N LEU A 18 -9.89 17.27 10.41
CA LEU A 18 -10.88 17.10 9.36
C LEU A 18 -11.86 18.29 9.37
N PRO A 19 -12.37 18.73 8.22
CA PRO A 19 -13.39 19.77 8.19
C PRO A 19 -14.66 19.30 8.89
N ASP A 20 -15.39 20.19 9.54
CA ASP A 20 -16.69 19.84 10.11
C ASP A 20 -17.67 19.52 8.98
N GLY A 21 -18.47 18.46 9.15
CA GLY A 21 -19.43 18.10 8.13
C GLY A 21 -19.96 16.68 8.17
N LYS A 22 -20.83 16.42 7.20
CA LYS A 22 -21.42 15.10 6.95
C LYS A 22 -20.63 14.37 5.89
N PHE A 23 -20.08 13.22 6.25
CA PHE A 23 -19.23 12.44 5.38
C PHE A 23 -19.91 11.16 4.92
N ARG A 24 -19.62 10.77 3.69
CA ARG A 24 -19.94 9.43 3.21
C ARG A 24 -18.70 8.55 3.24
N LEU A 25 -18.86 7.35 3.80
CA LEU A 25 -17.81 6.36 3.87
C LEU A 25 -17.80 5.52 2.58
N VAL A 26 -16.60 5.29 2.04
CA VAL A 26 -16.41 4.48 0.82
C VAL A 26 -15.29 3.50 1.06
N GLY A 27 -15.56 2.20 0.93
CA GLY A 27 -14.50 1.18 0.95
C GLY A 27 -13.64 1.30 -0.29
N TRP A 28 -12.32 1.22 -0.18
CA TRP A 28 -11.44 1.22 -1.35
C TRP A 28 -10.17 0.40 -1.11
N ASP A 29 -9.57 -0.05 -2.20
CA ASP A 29 -8.29 -0.75 -2.18
C ASP A 29 -7.64 -0.70 -3.58
N VAL A 30 -6.34 -0.99 -3.62
CA VAL A 30 -5.54 -1.06 -4.85
C VAL A 30 -4.70 -2.32 -4.90
N ASP A 31 -4.59 -2.90 -6.10
CA ASP A 31 -3.54 -3.86 -6.41
C ASP A 31 -2.39 -3.13 -7.09
N ALA A 32 -1.16 -3.52 -6.79
CA ALA A 32 0.04 -2.88 -7.32
C ALA A 32 1.05 -3.88 -7.88
N THR A 33 2.04 -3.41 -8.64
CA THR A 33 3.12 -4.26 -9.17
C THR A 33 4.04 -4.80 -8.07
N GLY A 34 4.08 -4.15 -6.90
CA GLY A 34 4.89 -4.54 -5.75
C GLY A 34 4.45 -3.93 -4.43
N GLN A 35 5.41 -3.57 -3.59
CA GLN A 35 5.22 -3.06 -2.22
C GLN A 35 5.97 -1.75 -1.96
N MET A 36 6.45 -1.08 -3.01
CA MET A 36 7.17 0.19 -2.93
C MET A 36 6.28 1.33 -3.41
N VAL A 37 6.55 2.54 -2.92
CA VAL A 37 5.82 3.74 -3.37
C VAL A 37 6.01 3.99 -4.87
N THR A 38 7.17 3.63 -5.44
CA THR A 38 7.46 3.74 -6.89
C THR A 38 6.82 2.65 -7.76
N ASP A 39 6.07 1.74 -7.17
CA ASP A 39 5.34 0.72 -7.91
C ASP A 39 4.07 1.31 -8.54
N GLU A 40 3.44 0.54 -9.42
CA GLU A 40 2.34 1.01 -10.27
C GLU A 40 1.04 0.32 -9.90
N ILE A 41 -0.09 1.01 -10.08
CA ILE A 41 -1.41 0.46 -9.78
C ILE A 41 -1.83 -0.48 -10.92
N CYS A 42 -2.28 -1.67 -10.56
CA CYS A 42 -2.77 -2.72 -11.47
C CYS A 42 -4.30 -2.86 -11.42
N GLN A 43 -4.92 -2.58 -10.27
CA GLN A 43 -6.38 -2.54 -10.11
C GLN A 43 -6.72 -1.45 -9.10
N LEU A 44 -7.72 -0.64 -9.43
CA LEU A 44 -8.32 0.33 -8.52
C LEU A 44 -9.77 -0.08 -8.30
N ALA A 45 -10.17 -0.22 -7.04
CA ALA A 45 -11.53 -0.58 -6.71
C ALA A 45 -12.06 0.21 -5.51
N ALA A 46 -13.36 0.50 -5.56
CA ALA A 46 -14.09 1.12 -4.49
C ALA A 46 -15.50 0.55 -4.37
N TYR A 47 -16.09 0.68 -3.19
CA TYR A 47 -17.34 0.03 -2.83
C TYR A 47 -18.18 0.94 -1.94
N THR A 48 -19.44 1.08 -2.31
CA THR A 48 -20.53 1.49 -1.44
C THR A 48 -21.62 0.41 -1.48
N PRO A 49 -22.59 0.42 -0.54
CA PRO A 49 -23.68 -0.56 -0.58
C PRO A 49 -24.56 -0.44 -1.84
N GLN A 50 -24.57 0.72 -2.49
CA GLN A 50 -25.40 1.00 -3.67
C GLN A 50 -24.70 0.63 -4.98
N GLU A 51 -23.41 0.91 -5.07
CA GLU A 51 -22.64 0.77 -6.30
C GLU A 51 -21.18 0.44 -6.00
N ASP A 52 -20.55 -0.27 -6.92
CA ASP A 52 -19.15 -0.60 -6.84
C ASP A 52 -18.40 -0.14 -8.09
N PHE A 53 -17.13 0.23 -7.90
CA PHE A 53 -16.21 0.58 -8.95
C PHE A 53 -15.04 -0.40 -8.95
N SER A 54 -14.66 -0.90 -10.11
CA SER A 54 -13.49 -1.76 -10.25
C SER A 54 -12.92 -1.66 -11.66
N GLN A 55 -11.71 -1.13 -11.77
CA GLN A 55 -11.01 -0.97 -13.05
C GLN A 55 -9.59 -1.54 -12.95
N TYR A 56 -9.26 -2.45 -13.87
CA TYR A 56 -7.87 -2.90 -14.05
C TYR A 56 -7.09 -1.89 -14.89
N ILE A 57 -5.83 -1.69 -14.53
CA ILE A 57 -4.90 -0.74 -15.15
C ILE A 57 -3.72 -1.53 -15.66
N MET A 58 -3.29 -1.26 -16.89
CA MET A 58 -2.11 -1.93 -17.46
C MET A 58 -0.83 -1.24 -16.95
N PRO A 59 0.03 -1.92 -16.15
CA PRO A 59 1.28 -1.32 -15.67
C PRO A 59 2.36 -1.33 -16.76
N TYR A 60 3.30 -0.39 -16.65
CA TYR A 60 4.51 -0.40 -17.48
C TYR A 60 5.48 -1.51 -17.05
N LYS A 61 5.65 -1.75 -15.75
CA LYS A 61 6.50 -2.85 -15.24
C LYS A 61 5.74 -4.16 -15.11
N ASP A 62 6.50 -5.24 -15.02
CA ASP A 62 5.93 -6.56 -14.68
C ASP A 62 5.65 -6.66 -13.18
N LEU A 63 4.64 -7.45 -12.83
CA LEU A 63 4.33 -7.72 -11.43
C LEU A 63 5.45 -8.55 -10.79
N THR A 64 5.87 -8.15 -9.59
CA THR A 64 6.80 -8.95 -8.79
C THR A 64 6.18 -10.31 -8.43
N LEU A 65 7.01 -11.32 -8.18
CA LEU A 65 6.52 -12.65 -7.77
C LEU A 65 5.63 -12.60 -6.52
N PHE A 66 5.89 -11.65 -5.62
CA PHE A 66 5.05 -11.41 -4.46
C PHE A 66 3.66 -10.92 -4.88
N ALA A 67 3.59 -9.85 -5.69
CA ALA A 67 2.34 -9.31 -6.19
C ALA A 67 1.55 -10.34 -6.99
N GLN A 68 2.21 -11.14 -7.83
CA GLN A 68 1.56 -12.21 -8.59
C GLN A 68 0.89 -13.27 -7.70
N ARG A 69 1.50 -13.61 -6.57
CA ARG A 69 0.93 -14.56 -5.60
C ARG A 69 -0.16 -13.94 -4.75
N ARG A 70 -0.03 -12.66 -4.39
CA ARG A 70 -1.00 -11.95 -3.55
C ARG A 70 -2.30 -11.68 -4.31
N TYR A 71 -2.18 -11.16 -5.53
CA TYR A 71 -3.30 -10.69 -6.32
C TYR A 71 -3.80 -11.70 -7.34
N MET A 72 -3.11 -12.84 -7.49
CA MET A 72 -3.42 -13.87 -8.48
C MET A 72 -3.54 -13.34 -9.90
N MET A 73 -2.72 -12.34 -10.26
CA MET A 73 -2.63 -11.79 -11.61
C MET A 73 -1.16 -11.68 -12.04
N TYR A 74 -0.88 -11.67 -13.33
CA TYR A 74 0.47 -11.48 -13.85
C TYR A 74 0.45 -10.81 -15.22
N THR A 75 1.56 -10.15 -15.58
CA THR A 75 1.76 -9.63 -16.93
C THR A 75 2.21 -10.77 -17.86
N LYS A 76 1.63 -10.80 -19.05
CA LYS A 76 2.00 -11.74 -20.11
C LYS A 76 2.24 -10.99 -21.41
N THR A 77 3.36 -11.27 -22.05
CA THR A 77 3.66 -10.82 -23.41
C THR A 77 3.10 -11.83 -24.42
N ILE A 78 2.32 -11.36 -25.38
CA ILE A 78 1.76 -12.13 -26.49
C ILE A 78 2.19 -11.44 -27.78
N GLY A 79 3.21 -12.00 -28.43
CA GLY A 79 3.84 -11.37 -29.58
C GLY A 79 4.45 -10.03 -29.19
N ARG A 80 3.92 -8.93 -29.76
CA ARG A 80 4.36 -7.56 -29.48
C ARG A 80 3.57 -6.86 -28.37
N TYR A 81 2.45 -7.45 -27.96
CA TYR A 81 1.54 -6.82 -26.99
C TYR A 81 1.76 -7.39 -25.59
N ARG A 82 1.52 -6.55 -24.59
CA ARG A 82 1.51 -6.96 -23.18
C ARG A 82 0.10 -6.81 -22.64
N ALA A 83 -0.30 -7.74 -21.80
CA ALA A 83 -1.61 -7.72 -21.16
C ALA A 83 -1.54 -8.33 -19.75
N LEU A 84 -2.49 -7.95 -18.90
CA LEU A 84 -2.72 -8.60 -17.62
C LEU A 84 -3.56 -9.87 -17.80
N LYS A 85 -3.18 -10.91 -17.06
CA LYS A 85 -3.85 -12.20 -17.07
C LYS A 85 -4.13 -12.66 -15.65
N ASP A 86 -5.33 -13.15 -15.42
CA ASP A 86 -5.76 -13.73 -14.16
C ASP A 86 -5.19 -15.16 -14.05
N LYS A 87 -4.58 -15.47 -12.92
CA LYS A 87 -3.95 -16.76 -12.61
C LYS A 87 -4.97 -17.81 -12.19
N THR A 88 -6.12 -17.40 -11.67
CA THR A 88 -7.17 -18.33 -11.20
C THR A 88 -7.87 -19.02 -12.37
N ASN A 89 -8.35 -18.24 -13.34
CA ASN A 89 -9.14 -18.73 -14.47
C ASN A 89 -8.38 -18.70 -15.81
N ASN A 90 -7.13 -18.21 -15.82
CA ASN A 90 -6.32 -18.06 -17.03
C ASN A 90 -6.96 -17.22 -18.14
N LYS A 91 -7.81 -16.24 -17.79
CA LYS A 91 -8.42 -15.29 -18.73
C LYS A 91 -7.64 -13.97 -18.76
N MET A 92 -7.68 -13.33 -19.93
CA MET A 92 -7.09 -12.00 -20.12
C MET A 92 -7.99 -10.94 -19.48
N LEU A 93 -7.37 -10.04 -18.71
CA LEU A 93 -8.08 -8.97 -18.02
C LEU A 93 -8.17 -7.75 -18.93
N ARG A 94 -9.37 -7.17 -19.03
CA ARG A 94 -9.58 -5.91 -19.75
C ARG A 94 -9.02 -4.77 -18.92
N THR A 95 -8.07 -4.04 -19.48
CA THR A 95 -7.34 -2.96 -18.81
C THR A 95 -7.59 -1.63 -19.50
N LYS A 96 -7.41 -0.54 -18.75
CA LYS A 96 -7.32 0.83 -19.27
C LYS A 96 -5.93 1.39 -18.98
N SER A 97 -5.63 2.55 -19.55
CA SER A 97 -4.47 3.36 -19.13
C SER A 97 -4.70 3.90 -17.72
N GLU A 98 -3.62 4.23 -17.02
CA GLU A 98 -3.68 4.77 -15.65
C GLU A 98 -4.52 6.06 -15.61
N ILE A 99 -4.25 7.01 -16.51
CA ILE A 99 -5.00 8.27 -16.59
C ILE A 99 -6.49 8.07 -16.82
N SER A 100 -6.89 7.20 -17.76
CA SER A 100 -8.32 6.96 -18.04
C SER A 100 -9.02 6.33 -16.85
N ALA A 101 -8.38 5.37 -16.17
CA ALA A 101 -8.94 4.75 -14.99
C ALA A 101 -9.08 5.72 -13.81
N LEU A 102 -8.12 6.65 -13.63
CA LEU A 102 -8.19 7.69 -12.59
C LEU A 102 -9.31 8.69 -12.88
N VAL A 103 -9.49 9.11 -14.14
CA VAL A 103 -10.59 10.01 -14.52
C VAL A 103 -11.95 9.33 -14.29
N ASP A 104 -12.11 8.08 -14.72
CA ASP A 104 -13.33 7.30 -14.47
C ASP A 104 -13.61 7.16 -12.96
N PHE A 105 -12.57 6.94 -12.17
CA PHE A 105 -12.68 6.84 -10.71
C PHE A 105 -13.12 8.16 -10.08
N LEU A 106 -12.56 9.30 -10.51
CA LEU A 106 -12.97 10.62 -10.03
C LEU A 106 -14.43 10.93 -10.40
N MET A 107 -14.84 10.62 -11.63
CA MET A 107 -16.23 10.78 -12.05
C MET A 107 -17.17 9.91 -11.21
N TRP A 108 -16.77 8.68 -10.89
CA TRP A 108 -17.52 7.81 -10.00
C TRP A 108 -17.61 8.40 -8.58
N LEU A 109 -16.51 8.89 -8.01
CA LEU A 109 -16.52 9.54 -6.69
C LEU A 109 -17.39 10.80 -6.66
N GLU A 110 -17.37 11.63 -7.71
CA GLU A 110 -18.24 12.80 -7.84
C GLU A 110 -19.71 12.40 -7.85
N LYS A 111 -20.07 11.37 -8.63
CA LYS A 111 -21.41 10.80 -8.64
C LYS A 111 -21.82 10.34 -7.24
N ILE A 112 -20.96 9.60 -6.54
CA ILE A 112 -21.24 9.13 -5.17
C ILE A 112 -21.37 10.30 -4.18
N LYS A 113 -20.57 11.36 -4.30
CA LYS A 113 -20.71 12.55 -3.44
C LYS A 113 -22.04 13.26 -3.68
N ASN A 114 -22.46 13.38 -4.94
CA ASN A 114 -23.65 14.15 -5.35
C ASN A 114 -24.99 13.41 -5.17
N GLN A 115 -24.97 12.12 -4.82
CA GLN A 115 -26.18 11.33 -4.60
C GLN A 115 -27.01 11.79 -3.40
N GLU A 116 -26.37 12.34 -2.35
CA GLU A 116 -27.07 12.82 -1.15
C GLU A 116 -26.80 14.30 -0.89
N PRO A 117 -27.83 15.16 -0.85
CA PRO A 117 -27.67 16.59 -0.60
C PRO A 117 -27.14 16.83 0.83
N GLY A 118 -26.15 17.71 0.96
CA GLY A 118 -25.52 18.02 2.25
C GLY A 118 -24.28 17.18 2.60
N CYS A 119 -23.79 16.36 1.68
CA CYS A 119 -22.51 15.66 1.82
C CYS A 119 -21.32 16.63 1.67
N THR A 120 -20.54 16.84 2.74
CA THR A 120 -19.33 17.67 2.73
C THR A 120 -18.22 17.03 1.89
N GLY A 121 -18.12 15.70 1.92
CA GLY A 121 -17.18 14.95 1.12
C GLY A 121 -17.09 13.47 1.50
N LEU A 122 -16.13 12.79 0.89
CA LEU A 122 -15.95 11.35 1.06
C LEU A 122 -14.77 11.03 1.98
N ILE A 123 -14.90 9.95 2.76
CA ILE A 123 -13.80 9.34 3.51
C ILE A 123 -13.55 7.95 2.94
N LEU A 124 -12.32 7.73 2.48
CA LEU A 124 -11.91 6.49 1.84
C LEU A 124 -11.34 5.50 2.87
N LEU A 125 -12.03 4.39 3.07
CA LEU A 125 -11.71 3.31 4.02
C LEU A 125 -10.84 2.24 3.37
N CYS A 126 -9.61 2.04 3.84
CA CYS A 126 -8.74 0.97 3.38
C CYS A 126 -8.20 0.15 4.55
N HIS A 127 -8.11 -1.16 4.38
CA HIS A 127 -7.44 -2.03 5.32
C HIS A 127 -5.97 -2.22 4.91
N ASP A 128 -5.11 -1.33 5.38
CA ASP A 128 -3.70 -1.33 4.99
C ASP A 128 -2.76 -1.28 6.20
N ALA A 129 -2.07 -2.40 6.45
CA ALA A 129 -1.11 -2.52 7.53
C ALA A 129 0.21 -1.77 7.26
N ILE A 130 0.53 -1.49 5.99
CA ILE A 130 1.80 -0.86 5.58
C ILE A 130 1.59 0.61 5.17
N GLU A 131 0.32 1.03 5.00
CA GLU A 131 -0.09 2.36 4.53
C GLU A 131 0.47 2.75 3.14
N LEU A 132 0.62 1.76 2.25
CA LEU A 132 1.09 1.96 0.89
C LEU A 132 -0.03 2.44 -0.05
N ALA A 133 -1.26 1.96 0.11
CA ALA A 133 -2.36 2.21 -0.81
C ALA A 133 -2.66 3.72 -0.99
N PRO A 134 -2.81 4.53 0.09
CA PRO A 134 -3.02 5.97 -0.07
C PRO A 134 -1.86 6.67 -0.80
N LEU A 135 -0.62 6.27 -0.52
CA LEU A 135 0.57 6.88 -1.13
C LEU A 135 0.65 6.60 -2.63
N LEU A 136 0.33 5.37 -3.05
CA LEU A 136 0.27 5.00 -4.48
C LEU A 136 -0.78 5.82 -5.22
N LEU A 137 -1.97 5.97 -4.66
CA LEU A 137 -3.05 6.75 -5.29
C LEU A 137 -2.66 8.23 -5.40
N ILE A 138 -2.13 8.83 -4.33
CA ILE A 138 -1.70 10.24 -4.36
C ILE A 138 -0.62 10.44 -5.40
N GLN A 139 0.39 9.56 -5.46
CA GLN A 139 1.44 9.68 -6.47
C GLN A 139 0.90 9.55 -7.89
N ALA A 140 -0.03 8.62 -8.12
CA ALA A 140 -0.68 8.46 -9.43
C ALA A 140 -1.49 9.70 -9.82
N LEU A 141 -2.23 10.30 -8.89
CA LEU A 141 -2.98 11.55 -9.13
C LEU A 141 -2.05 12.73 -9.40
N LYS A 142 -0.93 12.86 -8.66
CA LYS A 142 0.07 13.91 -8.88
C LYS A 142 0.72 13.83 -10.25
N ARG A 143 0.94 12.63 -10.79
CA ARG A 143 1.51 12.45 -12.15
C ARG A 143 0.66 13.07 -13.25
N TYR A 144 -0.65 13.23 -13.03
CA TYR A 144 -1.61 13.71 -14.04
C TYR A 144 -2.32 15.00 -13.63
N ASP A 145 -1.84 15.69 -12.59
CA ASP A 145 -2.44 16.94 -12.10
C ASP A 145 -3.92 16.79 -11.69
N LEU A 146 -4.26 15.64 -11.11
CA LEU A 146 -5.64 15.31 -10.69
C LEU A 146 -5.86 15.44 -9.18
N LEU A 147 -4.82 15.82 -8.42
CA LEU A 147 -4.86 15.80 -6.96
C LEU A 147 -5.81 16.86 -6.38
N ASP A 148 -5.84 18.06 -6.94
CA ASP A 148 -6.72 19.14 -6.47
C ASP A 148 -8.20 18.79 -6.66
N ARG A 149 -8.53 18.23 -7.84
CA ARG A 149 -9.87 17.71 -8.12
C ARG A 149 -10.23 16.62 -7.12
N PHE A 150 -9.32 15.69 -6.85
CA PHE A 150 -9.52 14.63 -5.86
C PHE A 150 -9.76 15.19 -4.44
N ALA A 151 -8.94 16.13 -3.96
CA ALA A 151 -9.06 16.75 -2.64
C ALA A 151 -10.35 17.57 -2.47
N SER A 152 -10.93 18.06 -3.57
CA SER A 152 -12.25 18.71 -3.55
C SER A 152 -13.39 17.74 -3.20
N ILE A 153 -13.22 16.44 -3.52
CA ILE A 153 -14.23 15.37 -3.35
C ILE A 153 -13.96 14.58 -2.07
N VAL A 154 -12.73 14.09 -1.91
CA VAL A 154 -12.28 13.23 -0.81
C VAL A 154 -11.59 14.08 0.23
N LYS A 155 -12.03 13.96 1.49
CA LYS A 155 -11.50 14.74 2.61
C LYS A 155 -10.49 14.00 3.46
N GLY A 156 -10.48 12.67 3.37
CA GLY A 156 -9.47 11.89 4.06
C GLY A 156 -9.44 10.41 3.72
N PHE A 157 -8.35 9.78 4.15
CA PHE A 157 -8.11 8.35 4.12
C PHE A 157 -8.17 7.80 5.53
N SER A 158 -8.99 6.78 5.75
CA SER A 158 -9.11 6.11 7.05
C SER A 158 -8.53 4.71 6.99
N ASN A 159 -7.60 4.42 7.91
CA ASN A 159 -6.96 3.11 8.02
C ASN A 159 -7.79 2.15 8.90
N CYS A 160 -8.51 1.24 8.26
CA CYS A 160 -9.33 0.23 8.92
C CYS A 160 -8.49 -0.78 9.71
N TYR A 161 -7.23 -1.05 9.31
CA TYR A 161 -6.39 -2.01 10.03
C TYR A 161 -6.11 -1.54 11.46
N ALA A 162 -5.72 -0.27 11.62
CA ALA A 162 -5.45 0.32 12.92
C ALA A 162 -6.72 0.40 13.78
N PHE A 163 -7.85 0.78 13.17
CA PHE A 163 -9.15 0.83 13.84
C PHE A 163 -9.61 -0.54 14.37
N VAL A 164 -9.57 -1.58 13.52
CA VAL A 164 -9.95 -2.94 13.93
C VAL A 164 -8.99 -3.47 14.99
N LYS A 165 -7.69 -3.20 14.86
CA LYS A 165 -6.69 -3.60 15.84
C LYS A 165 -7.01 -3.01 17.22
N LEU A 166 -7.33 -1.71 17.29
CA LEU A 166 -7.70 -1.07 18.56
C LEU A 166 -8.95 -1.72 19.19
N LYS A 167 -9.96 -2.06 18.38
CA LYS A 167 -11.23 -2.61 18.88
C LYS A 167 -11.18 -4.09 19.22
N CYS A 168 -10.32 -4.87 18.57
CA CYS A 168 -10.32 -6.34 18.65
C CYS A 168 -9.00 -6.92 19.19
N GLU A 169 -8.13 -6.12 19.81
CA GLU A 169 -6.81 -6.57 20.28
C GLU A 169 -6.88 -7.76 21.25
N SER A 170 -7.90 -7.78 22.13
CA SER A 170 -8.11 -8.85 23.11
C SER A 170 -8.66 -10.14 22.50
N SER A 171 -9.35 -10.06 21.36
CA SER A 171 -10.21 -11.14 20.86
C SER A 171 -9.63 -11.86 19.66
N VAL A 172 -8.70 -11.25 18.92
CA VAL A 172 -8.20 -11.79 17.65
C VAL A 172 -6.67 -11.81 17.63
N THR A 173 -6.10 -12.95 17.23
CA THR A 173 -4.64 -13.16 17.15
C THR A 173 -4.00 -12.63 15.86
N SER A 174 -4.79 -12.48 14.79
CA SER A 174 -4.33 -12.08 13.46
C SER A 174 -5.32 -11.13 12.79
N PHE A 175 -4.86 -9.94 12.44
CA PHE A 175 -5.66 -8.87 11.82
C PHE A 175 -5.56 -8.88 10.29
N THR A 176 -5.57 -10.07 9.67
CA THR A 176 -5.67 -10.15 8.20
C THR A 176 -7.13 -10.08 7.77
N LEU A 177 -7.41 -9.48 6.60
CA LEU A 177 -8.78 -9.43 6.07
C LEU A 177 -9.45 -10.81 5.99
N LYS A 178 -8.70 -11.86 5.68
CA LYS A 178 -9.23 -13.23 5.63
C LYS A 178 -9.69 -13.70 7.01
N THR A 179 -8.86 -13.50 8.03
CA THR A 179 -9.21 -13.87 9.42
C THR A 179 -10.37 -13.03 9.93
N LEU A 180 -10.34 -11.71 9.71
CA LEU A 180 -11.38 -10.79 10.16
C LEU A 180 -12.73 -11.04 9.47
N SER A 181 -12.72 -11.33 8.16
CA SER A 181 -13.92 -11.71 7.41
C SER A 181 -14.57 -12.97 7.98
N LYS A 182 -13.76 -13.98 8.34
CA LYS A 182 -14.25 -15.21 8.95
C LYS A 182 -14.83 -14.98 10.36
N ILE A 183 -14.10 -14.25 11.22
CA ILE A 183 -14.48 -14.09 12.63
C ILE A 183 -15.62 -13.10 12.82
N LEU A 184 -15.59 -11.95 12.12
CA LEU A 184 -16.52 -10.84 12.37
C LEU A 184 -17.69 -10.80 11.40
N LEU A 185 -17.55 -11.35 10.19
CA LEU A 185 -18.58 -11.29 9.15
C LEU A 185 -19.17 -12.67 8.81
N ASP A 186 -18.66 -13.75 9.41
CA ASP A 186 -19.04 -15.15 9.14
C ASP A 186 -18.92 -15.53 7.64
N LYS A 187 -17.88 -15.01 6.97
CA LYS A 187 -17.60 -15.26 5.54
C LYS A 187 -16.29 -16.01 5.37
N GLU A 188 -16.37 -17.34 5.20
CA GLU A 188 -15.20 -18.21 5.12
C GLU A 188 -14.47 -18.17 3.76
N ASP A 189 -15.19 -17.94 2.65
CA ASP A 189 -14.68 -18.13 1.28
C ASP A 189 -14.45 -16.83 0.48
N GLU A 190 -14.39 -15.68 1.13
CA GLU A 190 -14.26 -14.43 0.39
C GLU A 190 -12.86 -14.27 -0.24
N GLN A 191 -12.84 -14.08 -1.56
CA GLN A 191 -11.62 -14.00 -2.36
C GLN A 191 -10.88 -12.67 -2.11
N THR A 192 -10.03 -12.64 -1.09
CA THR A 192 -9.24 -11.45 -0.69
C THR A 192 -8.12 -11.05 -1.66
N HIS A 193 -7.91 -11.79 -2.75
CA HIS A 193 -6.85 -11.48 -3.72
C HIS A 193 -7.21 -10.29 -4.64
N SER A 194 -8.49 -10.00 -4.88
CA SER A 194 -8.91 -8.84 -5.69
C SER A 194 -9.16 -7.59 -4.85
N ALA A 195 -8.71 -6.43 -5.34
CA ALA A 195 -8.97 -5.14 -4.70
C ALA A 195 -10.48 -4.87 -4.46
N ARG A 196 -11.36 -5.30 -5.39
CA ARG A 196 -12.82 -5.14 -5.27
C ARG A 196 -13.37 -5.78 -3.99
N ASN A 197 -12.97 -7.02 -3.73
CA ASN A 197 -13.44 -7.75 -2.56
C ASN A 197 -12.84 -7.17 -1.27
N ARG A 198 -11.57 -6.75 -1.30
CA ARG A 198 -10.94 -6.13 -0.12
C ARG A 198 -11.60 -4.79 0.24
N ALA A 199 -11.93 -3.96 -0.74
CA ALA A 199 -12.69 -2.72 -0.54
C ALA A 199 -14.05 -2.98 0.12
N ARG A 200 -14.78 -4.01 -0.35
CA ARG A 200 -16.06 -4.43 0.21
C ARG A 200 -15.94 -4.90 1.65
N ILE A 201 -14.98 -5.80 1.93
CA ILE A 201 -14.75 -6.32 3.30
C ILE A 201 -14.35 -5.17 4.23
N ALA A 202 -13.46 -4.26 3.80
CA ALA A 202 -13.05 -3.12 4.60
C ALA A 202 -14.24 -2.22 5.02
N TYR A 203 -15.16 -1.96 4.09
CA TYR A 203 -16.39 -1.22 4.39
C TYR A 203 -17.26 -1.98 5.40
N GLN A 204 -17.51 -3.27 5.16
CA GLN A 204 -18.37 -4.11 6.00
C GLN A 204 -17.82 -4.28 7.41
N LEU A 205 -16.49 -4.40 7.56
CA LEU A 205 -15.84 -4.47 8.88
C LEU A 205 -16.08 -3.20 9.70
N VAL A 206 -15.90 -2.02 9.09
CA VAL A 206 -16.16 -0.75 9.77
C VAL A 206 -17.64 -0.61 10.10
N GLN A 207 -18.54 -0.97 9.18
CA GLN A 207 -19.98 -0.95 9.43
C GLN A 207 -20.36 -1.86 10.60
N HIS A 208 -19.86 -3.10 10.63
CA HIS A 208 -20.15 -4.06 11.68
C HIS A 208 -19.63 -3.60 13.06
N LEU A 209 -18.39 -3.13 13.12
CA LEU A 209 -17.79 -2.66 14.39
C LEU A 209 -18.43 -1.36 14.91
N ARG A 210 -19.02 -0.56 14.03
CA ARG A 210 -19.80 0.62 14.43
C ARG A 210 -21.23 0.26 14.83
N ALA A 211 -21.85 -0.70 14.16
CA ALA A 211 -23.20 -1.16 14.45
C ALA A 211 -23.27 -2.01 15.72
N GLY A 212 -22.23 -2.78 16.06
CA GLY A 212 -22.15 -3.59 17.29
C GLY A 212 -22.19 -2.78 18.61
N LEU A 213 -22.33 -1.46 18.55
CA LEU A 213 -22.49 -0.53 19.68
C LEU A 213 -23.91 0.07 19.77
N VAL A 214 -24.79 -0.18 18.79
CA VAL A 214 -26.14 0.39 18.72
C VAL A 214 -27.14 -0.73 18.36
N GLU A 215 -28.08 -1.01 19.27
CA GLU A 215 -29.20 -1.93 19.03
C GLU A 215 -29.92 -1.60 17.70
N PRO A 216 -30.41 -2.62 16.98
CA PRO A 216 -30.85 -2.47 15.59
C PRO A 216 -32.19 -1.74 15.49
N SER A 217 -32.18 -0.41 15.45
CA SER A 217 -33.32 0.37 14.98
C SER A 217 -33.29 0.48 13.44
N SER A 218 -34.08 -0.38 12.81
CA SER A 218 -34.81 -0.18 11.54
C SER A 218 -34.04 0.32 10.30
N GLY A 219 -33.74 -0.64 9.41
CA GLY A 219 -34.07 -0.59 7.97
C GLY A 219 -33.74 0.68 7.18
N GLY A 220 -32.52 0.75 6.65
CA GLY A 220 -32.15 1.70 5.59
C GLY A 220 -30.77 1.39 5.03
N GLY A 221 -30.69 0.52 4.02
CA GLY A 221 -29.44 0.08 3.36
C GLY A 221 -28.76 1.15 2.49
N GLY A 222 -29.03 2.43 2.76
CA GLY A 222 -28.28 3.58 2.24
C GLY A 222 -27.00 3.75 3.04
N GLY A 223 -25.85 4.00 2.42
CA GLY A 223 -24.64 4.38 3.15
C GLY A 223 -24.85 5.77 3.77
N ALA A 224 -25.51 5.81 4.93
CA ALA A 224 -25.98 7.04 5.55
C ALA A 224 -24.81 7.99 5.84
N LEU A 225 -25.06 9.28 5.68
CA LEU A 225 -24.09 10.31 6.04
C LEU A 225 -23.73 10.21 7.52
N VAL A 226 -22.44 10.15 7.76
CA VAL A 226 -21.85 10.09 9.09
C VAL A 226 -21.39 11.50 9.47
N SER A 227 -22.02 12.07 10.50
CA SER A 227 -21.58 13.36 11.07
C SER A 227 -20.50 13.16 12.12
N ASP A 228 -20.59 12.07 12.90
CA ASP A 228 -19.61 11.71 13.92
C ASP A 228 -18.79 10.49 13.49
N LEU A 229 -17.49 10.68 13.30
CA LEU A 229 -16.57 9.60 12.97
C LEU A 229 -16.15 8.79 14.22
N GLY A 230 -16.38 9.30 15.44
CA GLY A 230 -16.01 8.66 16.70
C GLY A 230 -14.54 8.25 16.72
N ASP A 231 -14.27 7.01 17.18
CA ASP A 231 -12.91 6.46 17.22
C ASP A 231 -12.24 6.33 15.83
N LEU A 232 -13.02 6.27 14.75
CA LEU A 232 -12.49 6.23 13.38
C LEU A 232 -11.78 7.54 13.02
N ALA A 233 -12.19 8.66 13.64
CA ALA A 233 -11.56 9.96 13.44
C ALA A 233 -10.05 9.88 13.72
N GLN A 234 -9.63 9.13 14.74
CA GLN A 234 -8.22 8.97 15.14
C GLN A 234 -7.36 8.39 14.02
N PHE A 235 -7.93 7.50 13.20
CA PHE A 235 -7.24 6.80 12.10
C PHE A 235 -7.51 7.40 10.72
N THR A 236 -8.25 8.50 10.67
CA THR A 236 -8.56 9.24 9.43
C THR A 236 -7.61 10.41 9.26
N TRP A 237 -6.83 10.40 8.19
CA TRP A 237 -5.85 11.43 7.83
C TRP A 237 -6.34 12.22 6.62
N THR A 238 -6.02 13.51 6.54
CA THR A 238 -6.43 14.31 5.37
C THR A 238 -5.61 13.93 4.13
N VAL A 239 -6.09 14.36 2.96
CA VAL A 239 -5.35 14.16 1.70
C VAL A 239 -3.99 14.88 1.76
N GLY A 240 -3.95 16.09 2.34
CA GLY A 240 -2.72 16.87 2.50
C GLY A 240 -1.70 16.18 3.41
N ASP A 241 -2.13 15.59 4.53
CA ASP A 241 -1.22 14.87 5.44
C ASP A 241 -0.55 13.68 4.72
N LYS A 242 -1.34 12.91 3.96
CA LYS A 242 -0.82 11.76 3.22
C LYS A 242 0.04 12.19 2.03
N GLU A 243 -0.24 13.33 1.41
CA GLU A 243 0.64 13.92 0.39
C GLU A 243 2.00 14.31 0.97
N ALA A 244 2.02 14.98 2.13
CA ALA A 244 3.26 15.36 2.81
C ALA A 244 4.13 14.14 3.17
N THR A 245 3.52 12.96 3.34
CA THR A 245 4.21 11.69 3.63
C THR A 245 4.92 11.10 2.39
N VAL A 246 4.53 11.48 1.17
CA VAL A 246 5.07 10.87 -0.08
C VAL A 246 6.56 11.19 -0.26
N ALA A 247 6.96 12.45 -0.13
CA ALA A 247 8.34 12.88 -0.38
C ALA A 247 9.35 12.23 0.60
N PRO A 248 9.13 12.26 1.93
CA PRO A 248 9.99 11.54 2.88
C PRO A 248 10.08 10.04 2.57
N ARG A 249 8.98 9.43 2.13
CA ARG A 249 8.97 8.00 1.81
C ARG A 249 9.77 7.68 0.53
N LEU A 250 9.76 8.58 -0.44
CA LEU A 250 10.60 8.47 -1.64
C LEU A 250 12.08 8.65 -1.32
N GLU A 251 12.46 9.61 -0.48
CA GLU A 251 13.84 9.79 -0.02
C GLU A 251 14.36 8.55 0.72
N GLN A 252 13.57 8.02 1.66
CA GLN A 252 13.90 6.76 2.34
C GLN A 252 14.11 5.62 1.34
N LEU A 253 13.28 5.54 0.29
CA LEU A 253 13.42 4.53 -0.75
C LEU A 253 14.70 4.75 -1.58
N GLN A 254 15.03 5.98 -1.95
CA GLN A 254 16.26 6.31 -2.67
C GLN A 254 17.50 5.93 -1.86
N ARG A 255 17.53 6.26 -0.56
CA ARG A 255 18.60 5.83 0.36
C ARG A 255 18.68 4.31 0.45
N LEU A 256 17.53 3.63 0.59
CA LEU A 256 17.46 2.18 0.52
C LEU A 256 18.09 1.65 -0.77
N MET A 257 17.81 2.26 -1.93
CA MET A 257 18.38 1.83 -3.21
C MET A 257 19.90 2.05 -3.24
N SER A 258 20.39 3.18 -2.72
CA SER A 258 21.83 3.51 -2.67
C SER A 258 22.64 2.47 -1.89
N LEU A 259 22.07 1.92 -0.80
CA LEU A 259 22.75 0.94 0.07
C LEU A 259 22.79 -0.48 -0.52
N ARG A 260 22.11 -0.75 -1.65
CA ARG A 260 22.08 -2.09 -2.26
C ARG A 260 23.47 -2.69 -2.57
N PRO A 261 24.48 -1.95 -3.05
CA PRO A 261 25.81 -2.49 -3.33
C PRO A 261 26.51 -3.09 -2.10
N LEU A 262 26.36 -2.47 -0.92
CA LEU A 262 26.99 -2.94 0.33
C LEU A 262 26.50 -4.32 0.76
N PHE A 263 25.22 -4.59 0.53
CA PHE A 263 24.58 -5.85 0.95
C PHE A 263 24.39 -6.82 -0.24
N ARG A 264 25.00 -6.52 -1.39
CA ARG A 264 25.04 -7.40 -2.57
C ARG A 264 26.15 -8.45 -2.50
N SER A 265 27.17 -8.26 -1.66
CA SER A 265 28.28 -9.21 -1.51
C SER A 265 27.76 -10.50 -0.85
N GLY A 266 27.52 -11.48 -1.71
CA GLY A 266 26.84 -12.75 -1.44
C GLY A 266 25.98 -13.21 -2.63
N VAL A 267 25.54 -12.28 -3.50
CA VAL A 267 24.72 -12.59 -4.69
C VAL A 267 25.28 -11.97 -5.99
N ALA A 268 25.97 -10.82 -5.95
CA ALA A 268 26.40 -10.13 -7.18
C ALA A 268 27.87 -10.34 -7.60
N ALA A 269 28.72 -10.95 -6.76
CA ALA A 269 30.03 -11.46 -7.22
C ALA A 269 29.88 -12.62 -8.23
N ALA A 270 28.65 -13.08 -8.50
CA ALA A 270 28.32 -14.13 -9.46
C ALA A 270 27.91 -13.62 -10.85
N ALA A 271 27.87 -12.30 -11.10
CA ALA A 271 27.34 -11.77 -12.38
C ALA A 271 28.25 -10.71 -13.05
N GLY A 272 29.51 -10.61 -12.65
CA GLY A 272 30.40 -9.55 -13.14
C GLY A 272 31.89 -9.85 -13.04
N VAL A 273 32.30 -11.11 -13.23
CA VAL A 273 33.70 -11.43 -13.56
C VAL A 273 33.70 -12.27 -14.84
N GLU A 274 34.49 -11.78 -15.78
CA GLU A 274 34.70 -12.23 -17.15
C GLU A 274 34.82 -13.75 -17.31
N GLU A 275 34.30 -14.24 -18.43
CA GLU A 275 34.76 -15.46 -19.09
C GLU A 275 36.28 -15.36 -19.34
N LYS A 276 37.08 -15.82 -18.38
CA LYS A 276 38.39 -16.38 -18.70
C LYS A 276 38.38 -17.85 -18.31
N SER A 277 38.26 -18.66 -19.36
CA SER A 277 38.73 -20.03 -19.45
C SER A 277 39.85 -20.34 -18.46
N GLY A 278 39.57 -21.20 -17.48
CA GLY A 278 40.57 -21.72 -16.55
C GLY A 278 39.90 -22.44 -15.39
N GLY A 279 39.95 -23.78 -15.40
CA GLY A 279 39.31 -24.63 -14.40
C GLY A 279 39.74 -24.31 -12.96
N GLY A 280 38.76 -24.06 -12.11
CA GLY A 280 38.92 -23.93 -10.66
C GLY A 280 37.56 -23.81 -9.99
N GLY A 281 37.10 -24.90 -9.36
CA GLY A 281 35.80 -24.98 -8.69
C GLY A 281 35.70 -24.10 -7.45
N GLY A 282 35.33 -22.83 -7.63
CA GLY A 282 34.89 -21.96 -6.53
C GLY A 282 33.39 -22.14 -6.29
N THR A 283 33.01 -22.85 -5.23
CA THR A 283 31.62 -22.97 -4.81
C THR A 283 31.13 -21.64 -4.23
N PHE A 284 30.38 -20.88 -5.03
CA PHE A 284 29.72 -19.65 -4.56
C PHE A 284 28.69 -19.98 -3.48
N ARG A 285 29.00 -19.65 -2.22
CA ARG A 285 28.14 -19.89 -1.06
C ARG A 285 26.99 -18.89 -1.05
N ARG A 286 25.75 -19.39 -1.20
CA ARG A 286 24.55 -18.58 -0.95
C ARG A 286 24.59 -18.07 0.49
N PRO A 287 24.32 -16.78 0.74
CA PRO A 287 24.37 -16.22 2.08
C PRO A 287 23.37 -16.94 2.99
N SER A 288 23.83 -17.28 4.18
CA SER A 288 23.04 -18.01 5.17
C SER A 288 21.81 -17.18 5.60
N MET A 289 20.77 -17.84 6.12
CA MET A 289 19.60 -17.13 6.65
C MET A 289 19.98 -16.12 7.75
N GLN A 290 21.02 -16.41 8.53
CA GLN A 290 21.53 -15.53 9.57
C GLN A 290 22.21 -14.29 8.98
N GLU A 291 23.03 -14.44 7.95
CA GLU A 291 23.65 -13.32 7.22
C GLU A 291 22.60 -12.41 6.58
N ARG A 292 21.56 -12.99 5.97
CA ARG A 292 20.45 -12.20 5.41
C ARG A 292 19.72 -11.39 6.48
N ARG A 293 19.48 -11.97 7.66
CA ARG A 293 18.86 -11.26 8.80
C ARG A 293 19.74 -10.12 9.28
N ARG A 294 21.05 -10.36 9.46
CA ARG A 294 22.02 -9.32 9.85
C ARG A 294 22.07 -8.19 8.83
N ALA A 295 22.12 -8.51 7.54
CA ALA A 295 22.12 -7.50 6.47
C ALA A 295 20.86 -6.63 6.50
N VAL A 296 19.68 -7.22 6.74
CA VAL A 296 18.42 -6.46 6.91
C VAL A 296 18.47 -5.56 8.15
N GLN A 297 18.98 -6.07 9.28
CA GLN A 297 19.11 -5.29 10.52
C GLN A 297 20.06 -4.11 10.35
N LEU A 298 21.26 -4.33 9.82
CA LEU A 298 22.24 -3.27 9.56
C LEU A 298 21.68 -2.23 8.59
N ARG A 299 21.00 -2.67 7.53
CA ARG A 299 20.36 -1.76 6.59
C ARG A 299 19.26 -0.93 7.26
N SER A 300 18.48 -1.50 8.17
CA SER A 300 17.49 -0.74 8.95
C SER A 300 18.17 0.33 9.80
N GLN A 301 19.21 -0.04 10.54
CA GLN A 301 19.95 0.89 11.42
C GLN A 301 20.56 2.05 10.64
N LEU A 302 21.10 1.81 9.43
CA LEU A 302 21.63 2.86 8.57
C LEU A 302 20.55 3.84 8.11
N LEU A 303 19.34 3.35 7.82
CA LEU A 303 18.22 4.22 7.43
C LEU A 303 17.73 5.05 8.61
N ASP A 304 17.63 4.46 9.79
CA ASP A 304 17.22 5.15 11.01
C ASP A 304 18.22 6.26 11.36
N ALA A 305 19.51 6.03 11.09
CA ALA A 305 20.57 7.02 11.24
C ALA A 305 20.66 8.03 10.07
N MET A 306 19.78 7.93 9.06
CA MET A 306 19.78 8.78 7.86
C MET A 306 21.10 8.73 7.06
N ILE A 307 21.80 7.59 7.08
CA ILE A 307 23.08 7.38 6.40
C ILE A 307 22.83 6.72 5.05
N ASP A 308 23.41 7.29 3.99
CA ASP A 308 23.41 6.70 2.64
C ASP A 308 24.79 6.13 2.24
N TYR A 309 24.83 5.51 1.07
CA TYR A 309 26.06 4.91 0.55
C TYR A 309 27.15 5.95 0.28
N GLU A 310 26.78 7.14 -0.19
CA GLU A 310 27.74 8.18 -0.55
C GLU A 310 28.42 8.74 0.71
N MET A 311 27.67 8.97 1.78
CA MET A 311 28.19 9.35 3.09
C MET A 311 29.17 8.29 3.62
N LEU A 312 28.82 7.00 3.52
CA LEU A 312 29.73 5.91 3.93
C LEU A 312 30.98 5.84 3.05
N SER A 313 30.83 5.98 1.74
CA SER A 313 31.95 5.94 0.81
C SER A 313 32.91 7.11 1.06
N LYS A 314 32.37 8.32 1.24
CA LYS A 314 33.14 9.53 1.50
C LYS A 314 33.90 9.45 2.81
N THR A 315 33.22 9.06 3.90
CA THR A 315 33.86 8.90 5.21
C THR A 315 34.93 7.81 5.24
N TRP A 316 34.78 6.76 4.42
CA TRP A 316 35.81 5.73 4.26
C TRP A 316 37.02 6.25 3.47
N SER A 317 36.79 6.94 2.35
CA SER A 317 37.85 7.51 1.51
C SER A 317 38.63 8.64 2.18
N GLU A 318 37.98 9.46 3.01
CA GLU A 318 38.63 10.55 3.75
C GLU A 318 39.50 10.06 4.93
N ARG A 319 39.37 8.79 5.34
CA ARG A 319 40.22 8.18 6.36
C ARG A 319 41.58 7.69 5.84
N GLU A 320 41.81 7.66 4.53
CA GLU A 320 43.15 7.48 3.97
C GLU A 320 43.82 8.84 3.74
N PRO A 321 44.49 9.37 4.78
CA PRO A 321 45.88 9.77 4.57
C PRO A 321 46.81 9.36 5.74
N VAL A 322 48.06 9.06 5.38
CA VAL A 322 49.24 8.82 6.23
C VAL A 322 49.48 7.38 6.73
N LEU A 323 49.82 6.46 5.82
CA LEU A 323 50.67 5.30 6.13
C LEU A 323 51.86 5.15 5.17
N HIS A 324 52.28 6.25 4.53
CA HIS A 324 53.56 6.32 3.81
C HIS A 324 54.26 7.64 4.14
N SER A 325 55.06 7.62 5.20
CA SER A 325 56.27 8.42 5.38
C SER A 325 57.17 7.72 6.39
#